data_AF-A0A7L8G8Q7-F1
#
_entry.id   AF-A0A7L8G8Q7-F1
#
_cell.length_a   1.000
_cell.length_b   1.000
_cell.length_c   1.000
_cell.angle_alpha   90.00
_cell.angle_beta   90.00
_cell.angle_gamma   90.00
#
_symmetry.space_group_name_H-M   'P 1'
#
loop_
_entity.id
_entity.type
_entity.pdbx_description
1 polymer ?
#
loop_
_entity_poly.entity_id
_entity_poly.type
_entity_poly.pdbx_seq_one_letter_code
_entity_poly.pdbx_strand_id
1 'polypeptide(L)' 'VTSIADRLNVEFALIHKERKKANEIASMVLVGDVKERVAILVDDMADTCGTMCHAVE' A
#
# COMPACT_ATOMS: atom_id res chain seq x y z
N VAL A 1 -8.84 -1.27 -7.84
CA VAL A 1 -7.51 -0.68 -7.55
C VAL A 1 -6.50 -0.93 -8.67
N THR A 2 -6.43 -2.13 -9.26
CA THR A 2 -5.47 -2.44 -10.34
C THR A 2 -5.69 -1.66 -11.64
N SER A 3 -6.90 -1.14 -11.88
CA SER A 3 -7.25 -0.41 -13.11
C SER A 3 -6.34 0.79 -13.42
N ILE A 4 -5.75 1.42 -12.40
CA ILE A 4 -4.76 2.50 -12.59
C ILE A 4 -3.43 1.91 -13.10
N ALA A 5 -2.97 0.80 -12.52
CA ALA A 5 -1.76 0.12 -12.97
C ALA A 5 -1.90 -0.40 -14.41
N ASP A 6 -3.05 -1.00 -14.75
CA ASP A 6 -3.35 -1.48 -16.10
C ASP A 6 -3.33 -0.34 -17.14
N ARG A 7 -3.93 0.81 -16.79
CA ARG A 7 -3.96 2.00 -17.67
C ARG A 7 -2.60 2.65 -17.87
N LEU A 8 -1.73 2.57 -16.87
CA LEU A 8 -0.36 3.10 -16.93
C LEU A 8 0.64 2.07 -17.48
N ASN A 9 0.21 0.82 -17.71
CA ASN A 9 1.05 -0.29 -18.12
C ASN A 9 2.26 -0.47 -17.16
N VAL A 10 1.97 -0.46 -15.86
CA VAL A 10 2.97 -0.62 -14.78
C VAL A 10 2.65 -1.85 -13.92
N GLU A 11 3.67 -2.36 -13.25
CA GLU A 11 3.50 -3.46 -12.29
C GLU A 11 2.71 -3.01 -11.06
N PHE A 12 1.95 -3.93 -10.47
CA PHE A 12 1.11 -3.69 -9.29
C PHE A 12 1.66 -4.43 -8.07
N ALA A 13 1.72 -3.72 -6.94
CA ALA A 13 2.01 -4.29 -5.62
C ALA A 13 0.91 -3.90 -4.64
N LEU A 14 0.66 -4.75 -3.65
CA LEU A 14 -0.38 -4.57 -2.63
C LEU A 14 0.24 -4.63 -1.24
N ILE A 15 -0.11 -3.68 -0.38
CA ILE A 15 0.19 -3.75 1.05
C ILE A 15 -1.06 -4.25 1.78
N HIS A 16 -0.99 -5.47 2.31
CA HIS A 16 -2.04 -6.05 3.12
C HIS A 16 -1.80 -5.74 4.60
N LYS A 17 -2.74 -5.03 5.22
CA LYS A 17 -2.68 -4.67 6.65
C LYS A 17 -3.66 -5.53 7.44
N GLU A 18 -3.14 -6.41 8.30
CA GLU A 18 -3.97 -7.11 9.29
C GLU A 18 -4.12 -6.27 10.57
N ARG A 19 -5.35 -6.15 11.04
CA ARG A 19 -5.68 -5.51 12.32
C ARG A 19 -6.36 -6.53 13.22
N LYS A 20 -5.79 -6.79 14.40
CA LYS A 20 -6.46 -7.60 15.43
C LYS A 20 -7.54 -6.79 16.18
N LYS A 21 -7.37 -5.46 16.25
CA LYS A 21 -8.32 -4.49 16.81
C LYS A 21 -8.17 -3.14 16.10
N ALA A 22 -9.20 -2.30 16.17
CA ALA A 22 -9.10 -0.92 15.69
C ALA A 22 -7.92 -0.22 16.41
N ASN A 23 -7.05 0.45 15.63
CA ASN A 23 -5.83 1.13 16.09
C ASN A 23 -4.69 0.25 16.63
N GLU A 24 -4.77 -1.09 16.54
CA GLU A 24 -3.63 -2.00 16.75
C GLU A 24 -3.19 -2.62 15.42
N ILE A 25 -2.04 -2.19 14.92
CA ILE A 25 -1.42 -2.76 13.71
C ILE A 25 -0.74 -4.07 14.12
N ALA A 26 -1.25 -5.21 13.64
CA ALA A 26 -0.68 -6.51 13.97
C ALA A 26 0.45 -6.91 13.00
N SER A 27 0.31 -6.56 11.73
CA SER A 27 1.33 -6.75 10.67
C SER A 27 0.96 -5.99 9.39
N MET A 28 1.97 -5.61 8.61
CA MET A 28 1.84 -5.23 7.20
C MET A 28 2.63 -6.24 6.36
N VAL A 29 2.03 -6.72 5.28
CA VAL A 29 2.65 -7.66 4.33
C VAL A 29 2.60 -7.05 2.94
N LEU A 30 3.77 -6.88 2.32
CA LEU A 30 3.87 -6.51 0.92
C LEU A 30 3.71 -7.76 0.04
N VAL A 31 2.81 -7.68 -0.93
CA VAL A 31 2.63 -8.67 -1.99
C VAL A 31 3.05 -8.01 -3.31
N GLY A 32 4.16 -8.48 -3.88
CA GLY A 32 4.83 -7.89 -5.05
C GLY A 32 6.27 -7.46 -4.73
N ASP A 33 6.99 -6.94 -5.71
CA ASP A 33 8.34 -6.40 -5.54
C ASP A 33 8.38 -4.93 -5.99
N VAL A 34 8.94 -4.08 -5.13
CA VAL A 34 9.05 -2.62 -5.34
C VAL A 34 10.49 -2.14 -5.20
N LYS A 35 11.46 -3.04 -4.99
CA LYS A 35 12.86 -2.69 -4.74
C LYS A 35 13.49 -2.03 -5.96
N GLU A 36 14.27 -0.96 -5.75
CA GLU A 36 14.91 -0.16 -6.82
C GLU A 36 13.92 0.43 -7.85
N ARG A 37 12.64 0.59 -7.48
CA ARG A 37 11.61 1.17 -8.33
C ARG A 37 11.03 2.43 -7.70
N VAL A 38 10.53 3.33 -8.55
CA VAL A 38 9.69 4.45 -8.09
C VAL A 38 8.28 3.90 -7.85
N ALA A 39 7.88 3.80 -6.59
CA ALA A 39 6.55 3.34 -6.21
C ALA A 39 5.54 4.51 -6.20
N ILE A 40 4.34 4.26 -6.71
CA ILE A 40 3.21 5.19 -6.64
C ILE A 40 2.18 4.60 -5.67
N LEU A 41 2.02 5.23 -4.51
CA LEU A 41 0.99 4.85 -3.53
C LEU A 41 -0.36 5.42 -3.96
N VAL A 42 -1.38 4.57 -3.97
CA VAL A 42 -2.75 4.94 -4.31
C VAL A 42 -3.66 4.45 -3.20
N ASP A 43 -4.39 5.38 -2.59
CA ASP A 43 -5.41 5.10 -1.57
C ASP A 43 -6.71 5.82 -1.96
N ASP A 44 -7.85 5.32 -1.52
CA ASP A 44 -9.15 5.94 -1.82
C ASP A 44 -9.42 7.16 -0.94
N MET A 45 -8.99 7.11 0.32
CA MET A 45 -9.15 8.19 1.28
C MET A 45 -7.96 8.26 2.25
N ALA A 46 -7.46 9.48 2.48
CA ALA A 46 -6.45 9.77 3.49
C ALA A 46 -7.08 10.57 4.63
N ASP A 47 -7.04 10.03 5.85
CA ASP A 47 -7.51 10.70 7.07
C ASP A 47 -6.32 11.14 7.94
N THR A 48 -5.75 10.22 8.72
CA THR A 48 -4.56 10.50 9.57
C THR A 48 -3.23 10.29 8.85
N CYS A 49 -3.24 9.84 7.59
CA CYS A 49 -2.06 9.45 6.81
C CYS A 49 -1.17 8.35 7.42
N GLY A 50 -1.51 7.79 8.58
CA GLY A 50 -0.69 6.77 9.24
C GLY A 50 -0.48 5.51 8.39
N THR A 51 -1.46 5.14 7.56
CA THR A 51 -1.30 4.04 6.59
C THR A 51 -0.19 4.33 5.59
N MET A 52 -0.10 5.57 5.07
CA MET A 52 0.94 5.93 4.10
C MET A 52 2.31 6.03 4.76
N CYS A 53 2.42 6.60 5.96
CA CYS A 53 3.70 6.66 6.68
C CYS A 53 4.27 5.25 6.93
N HIS A 54 3.43 4.32 7.40
CA HIS A 54 3.87 2.93 7.60
C HIS A 54 4.14 2.16 6.31
N ALA A 55 3.60 2.59 5.17
CA ALA A 55 3.90 1.99 3.88
C ALA A 55 5.24 2.46 3.28
N VAL A 56 5.79 3.57 3.78
CA VAL A 56 7.04 4.18 3.30
C VAL A 56 8.24 3.82 4.19
N GLU A 57 8.00 3.50 5.47
CA GLU A 57 9.00 2.94 6.39
C GLU A 57 9.41 1.50 6.03
#